data_AF-A0AA34TMU0-F1
#
_entry.id   AF-A0AA34TMU0-F1
#
_cell.length_a   1.000
_cell.length_b   1.000
_cell.length_c   1.000
_cell.angle_alpha   90.00
_cell.angle_beta   90.00
_cell.angle_gamma   90.00
#
_symmetry.space_group_name_H-M   'P 1'
#
loop_
_entity.id
_entity.type
_entity.pdbx_description
1 polymer ?
#
loop_
_entity_poly.entity_id
_entity_poly.type
_entity_poly.pdbx_seq_one_letter_code
_entity_poly.pdbx_strand_id
1 'polypeptide(L)'
;MKRLISVFMILLLTACTTVESEQEVKFQCQAPATLEFNIKGLKPTAESECFFGELSIIEGGSDKHELEFCANSSSQEYDFKAEFSSQPNVFNSLHSSVGKRASISFVETLNYLREETYIANFNVDCVE
;
A
#
# COMPACT_ATOMS: atom_id res chain seq x y z
N MET A 1 32.60 -30.37 40.01
CA MET A 1 31.21 -30.12 39.54
C MET A 1 30.87 -28.65 39.72
N LYS A 2 30.61 -27.91 38.64
CA LYS A 2 29.80 -26.68 38.63
C LYS A 2 29.49 -26.38 37.16
N ARG A 3 28.25 -26.66 36.77
CA ARG A 3 27.75 -26.54 35.39
C ARG A 3 27.61 -25.04 35.06
N LEU A 4 28.12 -24.65 33.88
CA LEU A 4 27.87 -23.35 33.29
C LEU A 4 26.36 -23.17 33.08
N ILE A 5 25.84 -22.03 33.53
CA ILE A 5 24.51 -21.54 33.19
C ILE A 5 24.64 -20.96 31.78
N SER A 6 24.18 -21.72 30.77
CA SER A 6 23.98 -21.20 29.43
C SER A 6 22.63 -20.50 29.42
N VAL A 7 22.63 -19.19 29.64
CA VAL A 7 21.45 -18.34 29.42
C VAL A 7 21.24 -18.30 27.92
N PHE A 8 20.33 -19.14 27.42
CA PHE A 8 19.86 -19.11 26.05
C PHE A 8 19.04 -17.83 25.88
N MET A 9 19.73 -16.73 25.53
CA MET A 9 19.10 -15.47 25.19
C MET A 9 18.48 -15.65 23.80
N ILE A 10 17.23 -16.09 23.76
CA ILE A 10 16.43 -16.12 22.54
C ILE A 10 16.12 -14.66 22.21
N LEU A 11 16.97 -14.04 21.40
CA LEU A 11 16.59 -12.85 20.64
C LEU A 11 15.44 -13.28 19.72
N LEU A 12 14.21 -12.90 20.10
CA LEU A 12 13.08 -12.88 19.19
C LEU A 12 13.40 -11.85 18.11
N LEU A 13 14.05 -12.29 17.04
CA LEU A 13 14.13 -11.53 15.80
C LEU A 13 12.70 -11.38 15.30
N THR A 14 12.12 -10.19 15.44
CA THR A 14 10.90 -9.82 14.75
C THR A 14 11.17 -9.96 13.26
N ALA A 15 10.57 -10.98 12.64
CA ALA A 15 10.72 -11.24 11.23
C ALA A 15 9.88 -10.20 10.48
N CYS A 16 10.52 -9.16 9.93
CA CYS A 16 9.88 -8.28 8.96
C CYS A 16 9.86 -9.01 7.61
N THR A 17 8.68 -9.11 6.99
CA THR A 17 8.54 -9.71 5.65
C THR A 17 7.95 -8.69 4.69
N THR A 18 8.60 -8.49 3.54
CA THR A 18 8.13 -7.60 2.48
C THR A 18 7.47 -8.42 1.37
N VAL A 19 6.27 -8.00 0.97
CA VAL A 19 5.53 -8.54 -0.17
C VAL A 19 5.35 -7.44 -1.19
N GLU A 20 5.89 -7.64 -2.39
CA GLU A 20 5.85 -6.66 -3.48
C GLU A 20 5.04 -7.20 -4.66
N SER A 21 4.31 -6.30 -5.32
CA SER A 21 3.55 -6.57 -6.53
C SER A 21 3.69 -5.45 -7.56
N GLU A 22 3.69 -5.83 -8.83
CA GLU A 22 3.58 -4.92 -9.97
C GLU A 22 2.25 -5.17 -10.66
N GLN A 23 1.56 -4.08 -11.02
CA GLN A 23 0.28 -4.13 -11.73
C GLN A 23 0.11 -2.86 -12.57
N GLU A 24 -0.62 -2.98 -13.66
CA GLU A 24 -1.10 -1.81 -14.40
C GLU A 24 -2.46 -1.42 -13.82
N VAL A 25 -2.59 -0.19 -13.33
CA VAL A 25 -3.84 0.32 -12.78
C VAL A 25 -4.21 1.60 -13.52
N LYS A 26 -5.51 1.81 -13.71
CA LYS A 26 -6.02 3.01 -14.37
C LYS A 26 -6.35 4.04 -13.31
N PHE A 27 -5.79 5.24 -13.46
CA PHE A 27 -6.10 6.37 -12.61
C PHE A 27 -7.12 7.27 -13.32
N GLN A 28 -8.30 7.41 -12.72
CA GLN A 28 -9.33 8.30 -13.25
C GLN A 28 -8.96 9.75 -12.92
N CYS A 29 -8.53 10.51 -13.93
CA CYS A 29 -8.05 11.88 -13.77
C CYS A 29 -9.18 12.92 -13.67
N GLN A 30 -10.41 12.53 -14.02
CA GLN A 30 -11.59 13.40 -13.94
C GLN A 30 -12.37 13.13 -12.66
N ALA A 31 -13.06 14.15 -12.15
CA ALA A 31 -13.86 14.00 -10.94
C ALA A 31 -15.10 13.09 -11.19
N PRO A 32 -15.41 12.14 -10.29
CA PRO A 32 -14.63 11.77 -9.10
C PRO A 32 -13.37 10.98 -9.46
N ALA A 33 -12.22 11.46 -8.99
CA ALA A 33 -10.94 10.81 -9.24
C ALA A 33 -10.78 9.62 -8.30
N THR A 34 -10.49 8.46 -8.87
CA THR A 34 -10.35 7.20 -8.14
C THR A 34 -9.20 6.37 -8.68
N LEU A 35 -8.63 5.53 -7.83
CA LEU A 35 -7.64 4.53 -8.17
C LEU A 35 -8.11 3.18 -7.64
N GLU A 36 -8.29 2.21 -8.51
CA GLU A 36 -8.65 0.84 -8.13
C GLU A 36 -7.45 -0.09 -8.36
N PHE A 37 -7.14 -0.93 -7.38
CA PHE A 37 -5.92 -1.72 -7.39
C PHE A 37 -5.99 -2.94 -6.46
N ASN A 38 -5.02 -3.85 -6.60
CA ASN A 38 -4.82 -4.99 -5.72
C ASN A 38 -3.55 -4.83 -4.89
N ILE A 39 -3.45 -5.46 -3.72
CA ILE A 39 -2.20 -5.61 -2.98
C ILE A 39 -1.94 -7.10 -2.81
N LYS A 40 -0.86 -7.62 -3.39
CA LYS A 40 -0.57 -9.05 -3.30
C LYS A 40 -0.40 -9.48 -1.85
N GLY A 41 -1.16 -10.50 -1.45
CA GLY A 41 -1.10 -11.08 -0.10
C GLY A 41 -1.99 -10.36 0.92
N LEU A 42 -2.54 -9.19 0.60
CA LEU A 42 -3.50 -8.48 1.44
C LEU A 42 -4.90 -8.61 0.83
N LYS A 43 -5.88 -8.97 1.65
CA LYS A 43 -7.30 -8.96 1.28
C LYS A 43 -8.13 -8.31 2.37
N PRO A 44 -9.08 -7.43 2.03
CA PRO A 44 -10.00 -6.90 3.02
C PRO A 44 -10.86 -8.03 3.59
N THR A 45 -11.02 -8.01 4.90
CA THR A 45 -11.84 -8.94 5.68
C THR A 45 -13.27 -8.44 5.86
N ALA A 46 -13.49 -7.14 5.68
CA ALA A 46 -14.81 -6.50 5.69
C ALA A 46 -15.00 -5.59 4.48
N GLU A 47 -16.25 -5.48 4.02
CA GLU A 47 -16.61 -4.68 2.82
C GLU A 47 -16.36 -3.17 2.96
N SER A 48 -16.15 -2.68 4.18
CA SER A 48 -15.88 -1.28 4.49
C SER A 48 -14.51 -1.07 5.15
N GLU A 49 -13.61 -2.05 5.07
CA GLU A 49 -12.29 -1.96 5.68
C GLU A 49 -11.43 -0.93 4.93
N CYS A 50 -10.77 -0.04 5.67
CA CYS A 50 -9.89 0.97 5.12
C CYS A 50 -8.52 0.90 5.77
N PHE A 51 -7.51 1.25 4.99
CA PHE A 51 -6.10 1.21 5.34
C PHE A 51 -5.44 2.54 4.97
N PHE A 52 -4.37 2.88 5.68
CA PHE A 52 -3.54 4.04 5.38
C PHE A 52 -2.17 3.58 4.89
N GLY A 53 -1.84 3.91 3.65
CA GLY A 53 -0.55 3.64 3.03
C GLY A 53 0.22 4.91 2.74
N GLU A 54 1.52 4.76 2.51
CA GLU A 54 2.37 5.83 2.01
C GLU A 54 2.48 5.69 0.49
N LEU A 55 1.90 6.64 -0.24
CA LEU A 55 2.08 6.78 -1.68
C LEU A 55 3.37 7.55 -1.97
N SER A 56 4.17 7.03 -2.90
CA SER A 56 5.36 7.70 -3.43
C SER A 56 5.41 7.58 -4.95
N ILE A 57 5.91 8.63 -5.62
CA ILE A 57 6.19 8.60 -7.05
C ILE A 57 7.64 8.13 -7.22
N ILE A 58 7.85 6.95 -7.80
CA ILE A 58 9.19 6.36 -7.94
C ILE A 58 10.04 7.17 -8.92
N GLU A 59 9.43 7.67 -9.98
CA GLU A 59 10.13 8.41 -11.03
C GLU A 59 9.81 9.91 -10.97
N GLY A 60 10.80 10.73 -10.67
CA GLY A 60 10.69 12.19 -10.79
C GLY A 60 10.07 12.93 -9.60
N GLY A 61 10.02 12.31 -8.41
CA GLY A 61 9.68 12.98 -7.15
C GLY A 61 10.16 12.21 -5.93
N SER A 62 10.38 12.89 -4.80
CA SER A 62 10.60 12.27 -3.48
C SER A 62 9.39 12.47 -2.56
N ASP A 63 8.35 13.13 -3.07
CA ASP A 63 7.19 13.49 -2.27
C ASP A 63 6.42 12.23 -1.93
N LYS A 64 6.10 12.14 -0.64
CA LYS A 64 5.33 11.06 -0.07
C LYS A 64 4.05 11.62 0.49
N HIS A 65 2.97 10.90 0.26
CA HIS A 65 1.67 11.29 0.77
C HIS A 65 1.02 10.10 1.48
N GLU A 66 0.42 10.37 2.63
CA GLU A 66 -0.52 9.41 3.22
C GLU A 66 -1.73 9.29 2.29
N LEU A 67 -2.14 8.05 2.05
CA LEU A 67 -3.25 7.69 1.19
C LEU A 67 -4.16 6.74 1.96
N GLU A 68 -5.40 7.14 2.15
CA GLU A 68 -6.48 6.24 2.55
C GLU A 68 -6.98 5.44 1.34
N PHE A 69 -7.09 4.12 1.50
CA PHE A 69 -7.72 3.24 0.53
C PHE A 69 -8.60 2.20 1.24
N CYS A 70 -9.73 1.88 0.64
CA CYS A 70 -10.75 1.03 1.23
C CYS A 70 -11.05 -0.18 0.36
N ALA A 71 -11.67 -1.19 0.96
CA ALA A 71 -12.22 -2.34 0.28
C ALA A 71 -13.16 -1.89 -0.86
N ASN A 72 -12.97 -2.45 -2.06
CA ASN A 72 -13.81 -2.15 -3.21
C ASN A 72 -14.86 -3.25 -3.41
N SER A 73 -15.93 -3.20 -2.62
CA SER A 73 -17.05 -4.16 -2.72
C SER A 73 -17.81 -4.11 -4.06
N SER A 74 -17.58 -3.07 -4.86
CA SER A 74 -18.24 -2.84 -6.15
C SER A 74 -17.49 -3.44 -7.35
N SER A 75 -16.28 -3.96 -7.15
CA SER A 75 -15.46 -4.57 -8.20
C SER A 75 -15.22 -6.06 -7.95
N GLN A 76 -15.19 -6.84 -9.03
CA GLN A 76 -14.73 -8.24 -9.00
C GLN A 76 -13.26 -8.38 -9.40
N GLU A 77 -12.65 -7.31 -9.91
CA GLU A 77 -11.28 -7.30 -10.43
C GLU A 77 -10.27 -6.69 -9.45
N TYR A 78 -10.72 -5.68 -8.68
CA TYR A 78 -9.89 -4.93 -7.74
C TYR A 78 -10.42 -5.07 -6.33
N ASP A 79 -9.56 -5.51 -5.40
CA ASP A 79 -9.88 -5.67 -3.99
C ASP A 79 -9.96 -4.29 -3.27
N PHE A 80 -9.27 -3.26 -3.78
CA PHE A 80 -9.17 -1.94 -3.15
C PHE A 80 -9.51 -0.78 -4.09
N LYS A 81 -9.96 0.33 -3.49
CA LYS A 81 -10.22 1.62 -4.14
C LYS A 81 -9.75 2.77 -3.24
N ALA A 82 -9.07 3.74 -3.83
CA ALA A 82 -8.82 5.04 -3.22
C ALA A 82 -9.63 6.12 -3.91
N GLU A 83 -10.31 6.97 -3.13
CA GLU A 83 -11.04 8.14 -3.61
C GLU A 83 -10.30 9.41 -3.23
N PHE A 84 -10.08 10.31 -4.20
CA PHE A 84 -9.26 11.50 -3.96
C PHE A 84 -10.08 12.78 -3.74
N SER A 85 -11.40 12.66 -3.63
CA SER A 85 -12.31 13.80 -3.40
C SER A 85 -11.97 14.55 -2.11
N SER A 86 -11.48 13.86 -1.08
CA SER A 86 -11.04 14.41 0.20
C SER A 86 -9.53 14.65 0.30
N GLN A 87 -8.75 14.26 -0.73
CA GLN A 87 -7.28 14.24 -0.71
C GLN A 87 -6.67 14.96 -1.93
N PRO A 88 -6.93 16.28 -2.10
CA PRO A 88 -6.57 17.01 -3.32
C PRO A 88 -5.06 17.08 -3.59
N ASN A 89 -4.23 17.04 -2.54
CA ASN A 89 -2.78 17.03 -2.69
C ASN A 89 -2.28 15.72 -3.28
N VAL A 90 -2.87 14.59 -2.87
CA VAL A 90 -2.54 13.26 -3.41
C VAL A 90 -2.97 13.17 -4.87
N PHE A 91 -4.18 13.64 -5.16
CA PHE A 91 -4.68 13.75 -6.54
C PHE A 91 -3.72 14.53 -7.44
N ASN A 92 -3.33 15.74 -7.02
CA ASN A 92 -2.45 16.59 -7.83
C ASN A 92 -1.08 15.94 -8.05
N SER A 93 -0.55 15.24 -7.04
CA SER A 93 0.72 14.52 -7.13
C SER A 93 0.67 13.39 -8.16
N LEU A 94 -0.35 12.52 -8.08
CA LEU A 94 -0.61 11.46 -9.06
C LEU A 94 -0.84 12.03 -10.45
N HIS A 95 -1.70 13.04 -10.58
CA HIS A 95 -2.01 13.67 -11.85
C HIS A 95 -0.78 14.30 -12.52
N SER A 96 0.12 14.93 -11.74
CA SER A 96 1.40 15.46 -12.26
C SER A 96 2.40 14.37 -12.65
N SER A 97 2.12 13.12 -12.28
CA SER A 97 2.95 11.94 -12.48
C SER A 97 2.40 10.99 -13.52
N VAL A 98 1.43 11.42 -14.34
CA VAL A 98 0.95 10.65 -15.49
C VAL A 98 2.12 10.25 -16.39
N GLY A 99 2.15 8.98 -16.79
CA GLY A 99 3.24 8.36 -17.55
C GLY A 99 4.46 7.99 -16.71
N LYS A 100 4.36 8.06 -15.37
CA LYS A 100 5.43 7.67 -14.44
C LYS A 100 4.97 6.53 -13.54
N ARG A 101 5.94 5.89 -12.88
CA ARG A 101 5.68 4.81 -11.91
C ARG A 101 5.46 5.35 -10.50
N ALA A 102 4.42 4.84 -9.83
CA ALA A 102 4.09 5.12 -8.43
C ALA A 102 4.06 3.83 -7.60
N SER A 103 4.13 4.00 -6.28
CA SER A 103 4.13 2.90 -5.31
C SER A 103 3.33 3.28 -4.07
N ILE A 104 2.46 2.37 -3.63
CA ILE A 104 1.82 2.44 -2.32
C ILE A 104 2.49 1.41 -1.42
N SER A 105 3.05 1.86 -0.30
CA SER A 105 3.60 1.02 0.75
C SER A 105 2.68 1.05 1.98
N PHE A 106 2.22 -0.11 2.41
CA PHE A 106 1.39 -0.30 3.59
C PHE A 106 2.11 -1.23 4.57
N VAL A 107 2.03 -0.94 5.86
CA VAL A 107 2.62 -1.80 6.90
C VAL A 107 1.52 -2.34 7.79
N GLU A 108 1.37 -3.66 7.81
CA GLU A 108 0.44 -4.35 8.70
C GLU A 108 1.18 -4.96 9.89
N THR A 109 0.70 -4.69 11.10
CA THR A 109 1.22 -5.32 12.31
C THR A 109 0.34 -6.52 12.67
N LEU A 110 0.85 -7.72 12.45
CA LEU A 110 0.17 -8.97 12.80
C LEU A 110 0.59 -9.42 14.20
N ASN A 111 -0.36 -9.39 15.15
CA ASN A 111 -0.24 -9.93 16.51
C ASN A 111 1.00 -9.46 17.29
N TYR A 112 1.43 -8.21 17.12
CA TYR A 112 2.57 -7.54 17.80
C TYR A 112 3.95 -8.21 17.63
N LEU A 113 4.04 -9.30 16.87
CA LEU A 113 5.26 -10.10 16.72
C LEU A 113 5.80 -10.09 15.29
N ARG A 114 4.99 -9.63 14.33
CA ARG A 114 5.32 -9.62 12.92
C ARG A 114 4.81 -8.34 12.27
N GLU A 115 5.70 -7.70 11.54
CA GLU A 115 5.37 -6.58 10.65
C GLU A 115 5.49 -7.09 9.22
N GLU A 116 4.43 -6.92 8.45
CA GLU A 116 4.42 -7.21 7.02
C GLU A 116 4.34 -5.89 6.26
N THR A 117 5.30 -5.68 5.36
CA THR A 117 5.26 -4.54 4.45
C THR A 117 4.70 -4.99 3.11
N TYR A 118 3.65 -4.35 2.68
CA TYR A 118 2.95 -4.59 1.44
C TYR A 118 3.22 -3.46 0.47
N ILE A 119 3.65 -3.79 -0.74
CA ILE A 119 3.98 -2.80 -1.76
C ILE A 119 3.19 -3.11 -3.05
N ALA A 120 2.45 -2.12 -3.51
CA ALA A 120 1.78 -2.13 -4.81
C ALA A 120 2.39 -1.06 -5.71
N ASN A 121 3.10 -1.49 -6.75
CA ASN A 121 3.66 -0.61 -7.76
C ASN A 121 2.75 -0.56 -8.98
N PHE A 122 2.60 0.62 -9.58
CA PHE A 122 1.81 0.79 -10.78
C PHE A 122 2.25 1.95 -11.64
N ASN A 123 1.97 1.85 -12.93
CA ASN A 123 2.09 2.95 -13.87
C ASN A 123 0.87 3.87 -13.73
N VAL A 124 1.10 5.17 -13.68
CA VAL A 124 0.01 6.15 -13.59
C VAL A 124 -0.46 6.49 -15.00
N ASP A 125 -1.49 5.80 -15.46
CA ASP A 125 -2.14 6.09 -16.73
C ASP A 125 -3.45 6.84 -16.50
N CYS A 126 -3.62 7.91 -17.27
CA CYS A 126 -4.80 8.76 -17.19
C CYS A 126 -5.92 8.20 -18.08
N VAL A 127 -7.08 7.94 -17.50
CA VAL A 127 -8.30 7.61 -18.25
C VAL A 127 -9.33 8.73 -18.11
N GLU A 128 -9.91 9.11 -19.25
CA GLU A 128 -11.00 10.08 -19.38
C GLU A 128 -12.36 9.44 -19.11
#